data_AF-A0A971U746-F1
#
_entry.id   AF-A0A971U746-F1
#
_cell.length_a   1.000
_cell.length_b   1.000
_cell.length_c   1.000
_cell.angle_alpha   90.00
_cell.angle_beta   90.00
_cell.angle_gamma   90.00
#
_symmetry.space_group_name_H-M   'P 1'
#
loop_
_entity.id
_entity.type
_entity.pdbx_description
1 polymer ?
#
loop_
_entity_poly.entity_id
_entity_poly.type
_entity_poly.pdbx_seq_one_letter_code
_entity_poly.pdbx_strand_id
1 'polypeptide(L)'
;MDESLTHLGRWLKNASMPHLYDELEAALADSGYELELEGDVLTVYGYQQRRGLARWWRRPERVAVLALSGENGRVRLLNEPRNSELFSELVSLLTP
;
A
#
# COMPACT_ATOMS: atom_id res chain seq x y z
N MET A 1 -5.11 4.99 13.78
CA MET A 1 -5.47 4.09 12.66
C MET A 1 -6.68 4.63 11.89
N ASP A 2 -7.74 5.11 12.57
CA ASP A 2 -8.93 5.70 11.94
C ASP A 2 -8.70 6.94 11.06
N GLU A 3 -7.86 7.90 11.46
CA GLU A 3 -7.61 9.10 10.66
C GLU A 3 -6.90 8.78 9.34
N SER A 4 -5.89 7.90 9.37
CA SER A 4 -5.16 7.43 8.19
C SER A 4 -6.09 6.75 7.17
N LEU A 5 -7.01 5.91 7.64
CA LEU A 5 -8.02 5.27 6.79
C LEU A 5 -9.04 6.26 6.24
N THR A 6 -9.39 7.29 7.02
CA THR A 6 -10.31 8.35 6.59
C THR A 6 -9.70 9.21 5.48
N HIS A 7 -8.43 9.59 5.61
CA HIS A 7 -7.70 10.34 4.59
C HIS A 7 -7.54 9.51 3.31
N LEU A 8 -7.10 8.26 3.44
CA LEU A 8 -7.00 7.33 2.33
C LEU A 8 -8.37 7.17 1.65
N GLY A 9 -9.45 6.98 2.42
CA GLY A 9 -10.81 6.85 1.89
C GLY A 9 -11.32 8.08 1.14
N ARG A 10 -10.89 9.30 1.51
CA ARG A 10 -11.20 10.53 0.75
C ARG A 10 -10.43 10.61 -0.56
N TRP A 11 -9.15 10.26 -0.51
CA TRP A 11 -8.28 10.24 -1.69
C TRP A 11 -8.76 9.19 -2.71
N LEU A 12 -9.05 7.97 -2.26
CA LEU A 12 -9.61 6.88 -3.08
C LEU A 12 -10.98 7.21 -3.70
N LYS A 13 -11.79 8.07 -3.06
CA LYS A 13 -13.12 8.44 -3.57
C LYS A 13 -13.07 9.33 -4.81
N ASN A 14 -11.99 10.07 -5.01
CA ASN A 14 -11.89 11.09 -6.05
C ASN A 14 -10.98 10.66 -7.22
N ALA A 15 -10.23 9.56 -7.07
CA ALA A 15 -9.26 9.09 -8.04
C ALA A 15 -9.78 7.89 -8.86
N SER A 16 -9.40 7.85 -10.14
CA SER A 16 -9.57 6.67 -11.01
C SER A 16 -8.38 5.73 -10.82
N MET A 17 -8.55 4.42 -11.06
CA MET A 17 -7.48 3.43 -10.87
C MET A 17 -6.18 3.74 -11.63
N PRO A 18 -6.21 4.16 -12.92
CA PRO A 18 -4.98 4.52 -13.63
C PRO A 18 -4.25 5.70 -13.00
N HIS A 19 -5.00 6.73 -12.60
CA HIS A 19 -4.41 7.90 -11.95
C HIS A 19 -3.83 7.56 -10.58
N LEU A 20 -4.53 6.71 -9.83
CA LEU A 20 -4.07 6.18 -8.54
C LEU A 20 -2.77 5.39 -8.68
N TYR A 21 -2.65 4.57 -9.73
CA TYR A 21 -1.43 3.83 -10.02
C TYR A 21 -0.25 4.78 -10.27
N ASP A 22 -0.42 5.78 -11.15
CA ASP A 22 0.64 6.75 -11.47
C ASP A 22 1.07 7.56 -10.23
N GLU A 23 0.11 8.00 -9.40
CA GLU A 23 0.42 8.71 -8.15
C GLU A 23 1.16 7.83 -7.15
N LEU A 24 0.73 6.57 -6.99
CA LEU A 24 1.40 5.60 -6.12
C LEU A 24 2.79 5.28 -6.63
N GLU A 25 2.96 5.06 -7.93
CA GLU A 25 4.26 4.76 -8.52
C GLU A 25 5.23 5.92 -8.29
N ALA A 26 4.79 7.16 -8.52
CA ALA A 26 5.60 8.34 -8.29
C ALA A 26 5.95 8.54 -6.81
N ALA A 27 4.98 8.38 -5.91
CA ALA A 27 5.21 8.52 -4.47
C ALA A 27 6.10 7.41 -3.89
N LEU A 28 6.07 6.22 -4.48
CA LEU A 28 6.74 5.04 -3.93
C LEU A 28 8.08 4.71 -4.61
N ALA A 29 8.45 5.36 -5.70
CA ALA A 29 9.64 5.06 -6.49
C ALA A 29 10.93 4.84 -5.68
N ASP A 30 11.16 5.65 -4.63
CA ASP A 30 12.36 5.58 -3.78
C ASP A 30 12.10 5.08 -2.34
N SER A 31 10.89 4.57 -2.08
CA SER A 31 10.43 4.21 -0.73
C SER A 31 10.65 2.73 -0.38
N GLY A 32 11.07 1.90 -1.34
CA GLY A 32 11.25 0.46 -1.16
C GLY A 32 9.94 -0.34 -1.11
N TYR A 33 8.80 0.28 -1.43
CA TYR A 33 7.54 -0.40 -1.65
C TYR A 33 7.42 -0.85 -3.11
N GLU A 34 6.67 -1.92 -3.35
CA GLU A 34 6.39 -2.45 -4.68
C GLU A 34 4.91 -2.37 -5.00
N LEU A 35 4.61 -2.10 -6.26
CA LEU A 35 3.25 -2.06 -6.78
C LEU A 35 3.03 -3.23 -7.73
N GLU A 36 1.91 -3.93 -7.55
CA GLU A 36 1.49 -5.01 -8.43
C GLU A 36 0.04 -4.76 -8.84
N LEU A 37 -0.19 -4.66 -10.15
CA LEU A 37 -1.52 -4.54 -10.74
C LEU A 37 -1.90 -5.88 -11.37
N GLU A 38 -2.90 -6.55 -10.79
CA GLU A 38 -3.45 -7.81 -11.30
C GLU A 38 -4.91 -7.60 -11.69
N GLY A 39 -5.16 -7.41 -12.99
CA GLY A 39 -6.49 -7.07 -13.50
C GLY A 39 -6.96 -5.72 -12.97
N ASP A 40 -8.06 -5.70 -12.22
CA ASP A 40 -8.62 -4.51 -11.57
C ASP A 40 -8.15 -4.33 -10.12
N VAL A 41 -7.17 -5.13 -9.67
CA VAL A 41 -6.66 -5.10 -8.30
C VAL A 41 -5.25 -4.54 -8.26
N LEU A 42 -5.08 -3.43 -7.54
CA LEU A 42 -3.78 -2.82 -7.25
C LEU A 42 -3.35 -3.17 -5.83
N THR A 43 -2.22 -3.85 -5.67
CA THR A 43 -1.66 -4.22 -4.38
C THR A 43 -0.31 -3.55 -4.16
N VAL A 44 -0.19 -2.86 -3.03
CA VAL A 44 1.06 -2.27 -2.52
C VAL A 44 1.69 -3.26 -1.55
N TYR A 45 2.94 -3.61 -1.81
CA TYR A 45 3.75 -4.49 -0.98
C TYR A 45 4.86 -3.69 -0.31
N GLY A 46 5.13 -4.02 0.95
CA GLY A 46 6.30 -3.54 1.69
C GLY A 46 7.18 -4.71 2.10
N TYR A 47 8.40 -4.41 2.49
CA TYR A 47 9.37 -5.41 2.95
C TYR A 47 9.56 -5.32 4.46
N GLN A 48 9.31 -6.42 5.16
CA GLN A 48 9.55 -6.49 6.61
C GLN A 48 10.72 -7.43 6.92
N GLN A 49 11.65 -6.96 7.74
CA GLN A 49 12.67 -7.84 8.32
C GLN A 49 12.03 -8.71 9.40
N ARG A 50 12.10 -10.04 9.23
CA ARG A 50 11.66 -10.97 10.28
C ARG A 50 12.54 -10.82 11.51
N ARG A 51 11.96 -10.33 12.62
CA ARG A 51 12.63 -10.29 13.93
C ARG A 51 12.81 -11.72 14.46
N GLY A 52 14.05 -12.19 14.49
CA GLY A 52 14.45 -13.46 15.09
C GLY A 52 15.95 -13.48 15.35
N LEU A 53 16.38 -14.15 16.43
CA LEU A 53 17.76 -14.21 16.93
C LEU A 53 18.79 -14.81 15.95
N ALA A 54 18.34 -15.40 14.83
CA ALA A 54 19.19 -15.90 13.75
C ALA A 54 19.43 -14.81 12.67
N ARG A 55 20.17 -13.75 13.04
CA ARG A 55 20.55 -12.63 12.17
C ARG A 55 21.73 -12.99 11.28
N TRP A 56 21.50 -13.14 9.97
CA TRP A 56 22.30 -12.49 8.90
C TRP A 56 21.89 -12.87 7.46
N TRP A 57 21.16 -13.97 7.23
CA TRP A 57 20.89 -14.47 5.86
C TRP A 57 19.41 -14.64 5.48
N ARG A 58 18.45 -14.18 6.29
CA ARG A 58 17.05 -14.25 5.87
C ARG A 58 16.68 -13.06 5.01
N ARG A 59 16.22 -13.34 3.78
CA ARG A 59 15.66 -12.36 2.87
C ARG A 59 14.47 -11.65 3.55
N PRO A 60 14.30 -10.34 3.33
CA PRO A 60 13.12 -9.63 3.81
C PRO A 60 11.86 -10.29 3.26
N GLU A 61 10.81 -10.34 4.07
CA GLU A 61 9.52 -10.90 3.68
C GLU A 61 8.70 -9.83 2.99
N ARG A 62 8.21 -10.12 1.78
CA ARG A 62 7.29 -9.27 1.03
C ARG A 62 5.90 -9.42 1.65
N VAL A 63 5.32 -8.32 2.10
CA VAL A 63 4.03 -8.29 2.82
C VAL A 63 3.09 -7.35 2.08
N ALA A 64 1.86 -7.81 1.79
CA ALA A 64 0.82 -6.94 1.25
C ALA A 64 0.37 -5.94 2.32
N VAL A 65 0.62 -4.65 2.06
CA VAL A 65 0.31 -3.55 2.98
C VAL A 65 -1.04 -2.95 2.66
N LEU A 66 -1.36 -2.82 1.37
CA LEU A 66 -2.61 -2.24 0.90
C LEU A 66 -3.06 -2.98 -0.35
N ALA A 67 -4.34 -3.32 -0.44
CA ALA A 67 -4.94 -3.88 -1.65
C ALA A 67 -6.19 -3.06 -2.00
N LEU A 68 -6.27 -2.62 -3.26
CA LEU A 68 -7.31 -1.77 -3.80
C LEU A 68 -7.96 -2.47 -5.00
N SER A 69 -9.29 -2.43 -5.11
CA SER A 69 -10.03 -2.92 -6.26
C SER A 69 -10.74 -1.77 -6.96
N GLY A 70 -10.62 -1.71 -8.29
CA GLY A 70 -11.30 -0.77 -9.16
C GLY A 70 -12.63 -1.34 -9.64
N GLU A 71 -13.63 -1.41 -8.76
CA GLU A 71 -14.93 -1.99 -9.12
C GLU A 71 -15.95 -0.89 -9.46
N ASN A 72 -16.58 -1.00 -10.64
CA ASN A 72 -17.61 -0.07 -11.12
C ASN A 72 -17.15 1.42 -11.18
N GLY A 73 -15.90 1.64 -11.61
CA GLY A 73 -15.33 2.99 -11.71
C GLY A 73 -15.05 3.66 -10.37
N ARG A 74 -15.01 2.88 -9.27
CA ARG A 74 -14.67 3.36 -7.93
C ARG A 74 -13.59 2.48 -7.34
N VAL A 75 -12.65 3.09 -6.63
CA VAL A 75 -11.62 2.35 -5.92
C VAL A 75 -12.09 2.01 -4.51
N ARG A 76 -11.90 0.75 -4.10
CA ARG A 76 -12.27 0.23 -2.78
C ARG A 76 -11.10 -0.50 -2.15
N LEU A 77 -10.98 -0.41 -0.83
CA LEU A 77 -10.06 -1.23 -0.06
C LEU A 77 -10.53 -2.69 -0.08
N LEU A 78 -9.67 -3.62 -0.51
CA LEU A 78 -9.97 -5.06 -0.53
C LEU A 78 -9.71 -5.74 0.81
N ASN A 79 -8.69 -5.30 1.53
CA ASN A 79 -8.26 -5.92 2.78
C ASN A 79 -7.86 -4.86 3.81
N GLU A 80 -8.15 -5.13 5.08
CA GLU A 80 -7.55 -4.37 6.17
C GLU A 80 -6.02 -4.54 6.15
N PRO A 81 -5.26 -3.47 6.43
CA PRO A 81 -3.80 -3.52 6.39
C PRO A 81 -3.28 -4.52 7.43
N ARG A 82 -2.61 -5.58 6.94
CA ARG A 82 -2.07 -6.66 7.79
C ARG A 82 -0.89 -6.23 8.65
N ASN A 83 -0.25 -5.11 8.32
CA ASN A 83 0.85 -4.53 9.07
C ASN A 83 0.61 -3.03 9.28
N SER A 84 0.28 -2.66 10.52
CA SER A 84 -0.07 -1.28 10.89
C SER A 84 1.11 -0.31 10.85
N GLU A 85 2.34 -0.78 11.06
CA GLU A 85 3.55 0.07 10.98
C GLU A 85 3.80 0.47 9.52
N LEU A 86 3.91 -0.53 8.62
CA LEU A 86 4.12 -0.29 7.19
C LEU A 86 2.97 0.49 6.56
N PHE A 87 1.74 0.28 7.02
CA PHE A 87 0.58 1.04 6.56
C PHE A 87 0.62 2.50 7.03
N SER A 88 1.04 2.77 8.27
CA SER A 88 1.15 4.14 8.77
C SER A 88 2.26 4.92 8.06
N GLU A 89 3.38 4.26 7.78
CA GLU A 89 4.47 4.81 6.97
C GLU A 89 4.00 5.09 5.54
N LEU A 90 3.34 4.12 4.89
CA LEU A 90 2.75 4.29 3.56
C LEU A 90 1.80 5.49 3.52
N VAL A 91 0.87 5.61 4.47
CA VAL A 91 -0.06 6.74 4.51
C VAL A 91 0.69 8.06 4.69
N SER A 92 1.71 8.10 5.54
CA SER A 92 2.53 9.32 5.74
C SER A 92 3.28 9.75 4.48
N LEU A 93 3.62 8.82 3.58
CA LEU A 93 4.23 9.12 2.28
C LEU A 93 3.21 9.65 1.26
N LEU A 94 1.97 9.17 1.34
CA LEU A 94 0.89 9.53 0.40
C LEU A 94 0.13 10.79 0.79
N THR A 95 0.16 11.17 2.07
CA THR A 95 -0.49 12.38 2.58
C THR A 95 0.56 13.33 3.15
N PRO A 96 0.89 14.45 2.48
CA PRO A 96 1.79 15.46 3.02
C PRO A 96 1.22 16.18 4.25
#